data_AF-A0A2N0X524-F1
#
_entry.id   AF-A0A2N0X524-F1
#
_cell.length_a   1.000
_cell.length_b   1.000
_cell.length_c   1.000
_cell.angle_alpha   90.00
_cell.angle_beta   90.00
_cell.angle_gamma   90.00
#
_symmetry.space_group_name_H-M   'P 1'
#
loop_
_entity.id
_entity.type
_entity.pdbx_description
1 polymer ?
#
loop_
_entity_poly.entity_id
_entity_poly.type
_entity_poly.pdbx_seq_one_letter_code
_entity_poly.pdbx_strand_id
1 'polypeptide(L)'
;MSTQLVSIPFHGSTVQAVDIDGKPHVVFRPIPESLGLDADSQMKRLRRRSWATTVKTAGVGADGKSREVVAVDLRTLTMWLATIDENRVSEEARPLVVAYQAEIADVIESYWTQGGAINPRATEHQMNALMFQCRSQMELCQAAKGLIHADHLEAKARVILARGMGEAPVLDPLTRPLYTQDFLRGKNLSRKQMSSKAGIFGKRVKRAYIEKYGREPEKYALDLSNGQTRQVNGYTEADRPLMEQVWDQYFAEIVKAA
;
A
#
# COMPACT_ATOMS: atom_id res chain seq x y z
N MET A 1 -29.34 -11.25 1.13
CA MET A 1 -28.50 -10.16 1.66
C MET A 1 -28.65 -10.20 3.18
N SER A 2 -27.69 -10.81 3.89
CA SER A 2 -27.78 -10.92 5.36
C SER A 2 -27.25 -9.63 5.98
N THR A 3 -28.14 -8.77 6.49
CA THR A 3 -27.77 -7.54 7.21
C THR A 3 -27.43 -7.88 8.65
N GLN A 4 -26.37 -8.67 8.86
CA GLN A 4 -25.98 -9.05 10.20
C GLN A 4 -25.19 -7.89 10.82
N LEU A 5 -25.75 -7.32 11.89
CA LEU A 5 -25.06 -6.33 12.72
C LEU A 5 -23.89 -7.02 13.42
N VAL A 6 -22.67 -6.61 13.10
CA VAL A 6 -21.45 -7.05 13.76
C VAL A 6 -21.00 -5.93 14.70
N SER A 7 -20.75 -6.27 15.95
CA SER A 7 -20.18 -5.34 16.91
C SER A 7 -18.66 -5.39 16.78
N ILE A 8 -18.03 -4.26 16.42
CA ILE A 8 -16.57 -4.16 16.33
C ILE A 8 -16.05 -3.52 17.63
N PRO A 9 -15.19 -4.21 18.40
CA PRO A 9 -14.50 -3.59 19.53
C PRO A 9 -13.64 -2.41 19.06
N PHE A 10 -13.81 -1.26 19.69
CA PHE A 10 -13.05 -0.04 19.39
C PHE A 10 -12.64 0.64 20.70
N HIS A 11 -11.40 0.38 21.13
CA HIS A 11 -10.78 0.94 22.33
C HIS A 11 -11.68 1.00 23.58
N GLY A 12 -12.19 -0.15 24.02
CA GLY A 12 -13.07 -0.24 25.20
C GLY A 12 -14.53 0.11 24.95
N SER A 13 -14.89 0.50 23.72
CA SER A 13 -16.26 0.65 23.26
C SER A 13 -16.61 -0.39 22.19
N THR A 14 -17.88 -0.48 21.83
CA THR A 14 -18.38 -1.31 20.73
C THR A 14 -19.04 -0.41 19.70
N VAL A 15 -18.69 -0.59 18.43
CA VAL A 15 -19.33 0.15 17.33
C VAL A 15 -20.15 -0.80 16.48
N GLN A 16 -21.37 -0.37 16.16
CA GLN A 16 -22.24 -1.13 15.27
C GLN A 16 -21.72 -1.06 13.85
N ALA A 17 -21.40 -2.22 13.28
CA ALA A 17 -21.04 -2.38 11.90
C ALA A 17 -22.03 -3.29 11.17
N VAL A 18 -22.13 -3.07 9.86
CA VAL A 18 -22.87 -3.91 8.92
C VAL A 18 -21.90 -4.38 7.84
N ASP A 19 -22.03 -5.63 7.41
CA ASP A 19 -21.31 -6.12 6.24
C ASP A 19 -22.01 -5.62 4.97
N ILE A 20 -21.26 -4.93 4.10
CA ILE A 20 -21.70 -4.52 2.76
C ILE A 20 -20.63 -4.98 1.77
N ASP A 21 -20.98 -5.91 0.90
CA ASP A 21 -20.10 -6.51 -0.11
C ASP A 21 -18.79 -7.07 0.46
N GLY A 22 -18.85 -7.73 1.62
CA GLY A 22 -17.70 -8.33 2.29
C GLY A 22 -16.79 -7.32 2.98
N LYS A 23 -17.26 -6.08 3.15
CA LYS A 23 -16.52 -5.01 3.83
C LYS A 23 -17.31 -4.48 5.02
N PRO A 24 -16.68 -4.36 6.21
CA PRO A 24 -17.32 -3.76 7.37
C PRO A 24 -17.55 -2.27 7.15
N HIS A 25 -18.79 -1.85 7.32
CA HIS A 25 -19.20 -0.45 7.34
C HIS A 25 -19.79 -0.12 8.70
N VAL A 26 -19.30 0.95 9.31
CA VAL A 26 -19.66 1.31 10.68
C VAL A 26 -20.70 2.42 10.66
N VAL A 27 -21.77 2.29 11.45
CA VAL A 27 -22.78 3.34 11.58
C VAL A 27 -22.10 4.57 12.17
N PHE A 28 -22.08 5.67 11.41
CA PHE A 28 -21.20 6.78 11.72
C PHE A 28 -21.71 7.61 12.90
N ARG A 29 -23.00 7.95 12.93
CA ARG A 29 -23.57 8.95 13.85
C ARG A 29 -23.26 8.74 15.35
N PRO A 30 -23.34 7.52 15.91
CA PRO A 30 -23.06 7.30 17.34
C PRO A 30 -21.62 7.61 17.75
N ILE A 31 -20.67 7.55 16.82
CA ILE A 31 -19.24 7.71 17.10
C ILE A 31 -18.85 9.16 17.46
N PRO A 32 -19.14 10.20 16.63
CA PRO A 32 -18.89 11.57 17.05
C PRO A 32 -19.69 11.94 18.32
N GLU A 33 -20.92 11.43 18.47
CA GLU A 33 -21.74 11.68 19.66
C GLU A 33 -21.06 11.14 20.93
N SER A 34 -20.47 9.94 20.89
CA SER A 34 -19.73 9.39 22.03
C SER A 34 -18.43 10.13 22.36
N LEU A 35 -17.87 10.88 21.39
CA LEU A 35 -16.71 11.75 21.60
C LEU A 35 -17.10 13.18 22.02
N GLY A 36 -18.39 13.48 22.21
CA GLY A 36 -18.87 14.83 22.52
C GLY A 36 -18.88 15.80 21.33
N LEU A 37 -18.93 15.28 20.10
CA LEU A 37 -18.94 16.05 18.86
C LEU A 37 -20.33 16.09 18.22
N ASP A 38 -20.67 17.19 17.57
CA ASP A 38 -21.90 17.29 16.76
C ASP A 38 -21.79 16.43 15.50
N ALA A 39 -22.54 15.31 15.47
CA ALA A 39 -22.50 14.34 14.38
C ALA A 39 -22.84 14.93 13.02
N ASP A 40 -23.79 15.87 12.96
CA ASP A 40 -24.24 16.46 11.70
C ASP A 40 -23.18 17.39 11.09
N SER A 41 -22.48 18.17 11.92
CA SER A 41 -21.31 18.95 11.50
C SER A 41 -20.16 18.06 11.05
N GLN A 42 -19.90 16.95 11.76
CA GLN A 42 -18.86 15.99 11.37
C GLN A 42 -19.20 15.31 10.03
N MET A 43 -20.45 14.89 9.83
CA MET A 43 -20.93 14.32 8.57
C MET A 43 -20.79 15.31 7.40
N LYS A 44 -21.18 16.58 7.60
CA LYS A 44 -21.01 17.64 6.58
C LYS A 44 -19.54 17.85 6.20
N ARG A 45 -18.63 17.81 7.18
CA ARG A 45 -17.17 17.89 6.93
C ARG A 45 -16.66 16.67 6.19
N LEU A 46 -17.09 15.48 6.60
CA LEU A 46 -16.68 14.21 6.01
C LEU A 46 -17.07 14.12 4.53
N ARG A 47 -18.31 14.49 4.17
CA ARG A 47 -18.80 14.48 2.78
C ARG A 47 -18.05 15.41 1.82
N ARG A 48 -17.26 16.36 2.34
CA ARG A 48 -16.41 17.25 1.53
C ARG A 48 -15.03 16.65 1.23
N ARG A 49 -14.71 15.48 1.76
CA ARG A 49 -13.41 14.83 1.59
C ARG A 49 -13.47 13.84 0.45
N SER A 50 -12.53 13.94 -0.49
CA SER A 50 -12.42 13.03 -1.64
C SER A 50 -12.05 11.59 -1.26
N TRP A 51 -11.50 11.38 -0.07
CA TRP A 51 -11.14 10.07 0.46
C TRP A 51 -12.27 9.37 1.21
N ALA A 52 -13.40 10.06 1.47
CA ALA A 52 -14.47 9.55 2.30
C ALA A 52 -15.53 8.80 1.46
N THR A 53 -15.88 7.60 1.91
CA THR A 53 -16.99 6.79 1.37
C THR A 53 -18.10 6.73 2.40
N THR A 54 -19.32 7.11 2.00
CA THR A 54 -20.52 6.99 2.84
C THR A 54 -21.56 6.17 2.11
N VAL A 55 -22.20 5.23 2.80
CA VAL A 55 -23.30 4.42 2.27
C VAL A 55 -24.52 4.65 3.15
N LYS A 56 -25.68 4.77 2.51
CA LYS A 56 -26.96 4.73 3.24
C LYS A 56 -27.41 3.28 3.37
N THR A 57 -27.77 2.87 4.58
CA THR A 57 -28.21 1.51 4.87
C THR A 57 -29.37 1.52 5.86
N ALA A 58 -30.10 0.42 5.95
CA ALA A 58 -31.06 0.21 7.03
C ALA A 58 -30.31 -0.08 8.34
N GLY A 59 -30.55 0.72 9.37
CA GLY A 59 -30.06 0.50 10.73
C GLY A 59 -31.22 0.37 11.69
N VAL A 60 -31.09 -0.50 12.70
CA VAL A 60 -32.11 -0.67 13.73
C VAL A 60 -31.84 0.31 14.87
N GLY A 61 -32.80 1.20 15.17
CA GLY A 61 -32.75 2.08 16.33
C GLY A 61 -32.82 1.30 17.64
N ALA A 62 -32.48 1.94 18.76
CA ALA A 62 -32.61 1.34 20.09
C ALA A 62 -34.05 0.93 20.44
N ASP A 63 -35.04 1.47 19.71
CA ASP A 63 -36.46 1.16 19.77
C ASP A 63 -36.88 -0.01 18.86
N GLY A 64 -35.94 -0.71 18.24
CA GLY A 64 -36.21 -1.84 17.35
C GLY A 64 -36.71 -1.44 15.95
N LYS A 65 -36.80 -0.14 15.64
CA LYS A 65 -37.31 0.33 14.34
C LYS A 65 -36.20 0.46 13.31
N SER A 66 -36.48 0.02 12.09
CA SER A 66 -35.58 0.23 10.95
C SER A 66 -35.65 1.69 10.49
N ARG A 67 -34.49 2.35 10.41
CA ARG A 67 -34.32 3.71 9.91
C ARG A 67 -33.16 3.76 8.94
N GLU A 68 -33.23 4.66 7.96
CA GLU A 68 -32.11 4.92 7.07
C GLU A 68 -30.98 5.59 7.88
N VAL A 69 -29.83 4.91 7.99
CA VAL A 69 -28.64 5.41 8.67
C VAL A 69 -27.49 5.55 7.69
N VAL A 70 -26.55 6.44 8.00
CA VAL A 70 -25.31 6.57 7.22
C VAL A 70 -24.23 5.72 7.88
N ALA A 71 -23.66 4.82 7.10
CA ALA A 71 -22.49 4.03 7.47
C ALA A 71 -21.27 4.45 6.64
N VAL A 72 -20.08 4.25 7.18
CA VAL A 72 -18.80 4.57 6.54
C VAL A 72 -17.89 3.35 6.55
N ASP A 73 -17.07 3.19 5.51
CA ASP A 73 -16.06 2.14 5.52
C ASP A 73 -14.97 2.40 6.58
N LEU A 74 -14.24 1.36 7.00
CA LEU A 74 -13.19 1.51 8.00
C LEU A 74 -12.09 2.48 7.58
N ARG A 75 -11.78 2.59 6.28
CA ARG A 75 -10.79 3.55 5.77
C ARG A 75 -11.22 4.99 6.07
N THR A 76 -12.48 5.30 5.81
CA THR A 76 -13.10 6.60 6.05
C THR A 76 -13.15 6.90 7.55
N LEU A 77 -13.53 5.90 8.37
CA LEU A 77 -13.55 6.04 9.82
C LEU A 77 -12.14 6.37 10.37
N THR A 78 -11.13 5.61 9.96
CA THR A 78 -9.73 5.80 10.39
C THR A 78 -9.20 7.18 10.03
N MET A 79 -9.41 7.61 8.79
CA MET A 79 -8.99 8.94 8.34
C MET A 79 -9.77 10.05 9.03
N TRP A 80 -11.06 9.86 9.31
CA TRP A 80 -11.85 10.86 10.04
C TRP A 80 -11.33 11.04 11.48
N LEU A 81 -11.10 9.95 12.22
CA LEU A 81 -10.54 9.99 13.57
C LEU A 81 -9.17 10.69 13.61
N ALA A 82 -8.32 10.46 12.62
CA ALA A 82 -7.03 11.14 12.48
C ALA A 82 -7.14 12.66 12.24
N THR A 83 -8.32 13.16 11.84
CA THR A 83 -8.56 14.61 11.63
C THR A 83 -9.25 15.32 12.79
N ILE A 84 -9.60 14.58 13.85
CA ILE A 84 -10.21 15.17 15.04
C ILE A 84 -9.17 15.95 15.83
N ASP A 85 -9.56 17.15 16.27
CA ASP A 85 -8.80 17.95 17.22
C ASP A 85 -9.13 17.46 18.63
N GLU A 86 -8.14 16.90 19.33
CA GLU A 86 -8.31 16.32 20.66
C GLU A 86 -8.70 17.34 21.74
N ASN A 87 -8.54 18.63 21.46
CA ASN A 87 -8.99 19.70 22.37
C ASN A 87 -10.47 20.02 22.21
N ARG A 88 -11.14 19.45 21.20
CA ARG A 88 -12.55 19.70 20.85
C ARG A 88 -13.48 18.51 21.12
N VAL A 89 -12.96 17.44 21.71
CA VAL A 89 -13.75 16.30 22.21
C VAL A 89 -14.02 16.45 23.71
N SER A 90 -14.89 15.62 24.27
CA SER A 90 -15.12 15.60 25.72
C SER A 90 -13.85 15.27 26.50
N GLU A 91 -13.77 15.73 27.75
CA GLU A 91 -12.60 15.45 28.60
C GLU A 91 -12.41 13.95 28.82
N GLU A 92 -13.49 13.17 28.93
CA GLU A 92 -13.39 11.71 29.08
C GLU A 92 -12.89 11.02 27.80
N ALA A 93 -13.25 11.57 26.63
CA ALA A 93 -12.88 11.00 25.33
C ALA A 93 -11.49 11.43 24.84
N ARG A 94 -10.90 12.51 25.38
CA ARG A 94 -9.60 13.03 24.93
C ARG A 94 -8.47 11.99 25.00
N PRO A 95 -8.26 11.26 26.13
CA PRO A 95 -7.19 10.26 26.20
C PRO A 95 -7.35 9.15 25.15
N LEU A 96 -8.59 8.78 24.84
CA LEU A 96 -8.92 7.78 23.83
C LEU A 96 -8.51 8.22 22.43
N VAL A 97 -8.87 9.45 22.05
CA VAL A 97 -8.55 10.02 20.74
C VAL A 97 -7.04 10.17 20.57
N VAL A 98 -6.34 10.66 21.59
CA VAL A 98 -4.87 10.78 21.57
C VAL A 98 -4.21 9.41 21.41
N ALA A 99 -4.61 8.41 22.19
CA ALA A 99 -4.05 7.07 22.09
C ALA A 99 -4.29 6.44 20.72
N TYR A 100 -5.48 6.62 20.15
CA TYR A 100 -5.79 6.16 18.80
C TYR A 100 -4.92 6.85 17.74
N GLN A 101 -4.80 8.17 17.79
CA GLN A 101 -4.03 8.94 16.82
C GLN A 101 -2.53 8.61 16.90
N ALA A 102 -2.00 8.41 18.12
CA ALA A 102 -0.63 7.94 18.33
C ALA A 102 -0.42 6.54 17.72
N GLU A 103 -1.32 5.58 17.99
CA GLU A 103 -1.24 4.24 17.40
C GLU A 103 -1.25 4.29 15.87
N ILE A 104 -2.11 5.10 15.26
CA ILE A 104 -2.16 5.24 13.80
C ILE A 104 -0.86 5.89 13.28
N ALA A 105 -0.30 6.87 13.98
CA ALA A 105 0.98 7.46 13.62
C ALA A 105 2.11 6.42 13.64
N ASP A 106 2.19 5.60 14.69
CA ASP A 106 3.18 4.53 14.84
C ASP A 106 3.02 3.44 13.76
N VAL A 107 1.77 3.06 13.43
CA VAL A 107 1.46 2.11 12.36
C VAL A 107 1.90 2.65 11.00
N ILE A 108 1.61 3.92 10.73
CA ILE A 108 2.05 4.56 9.48
C ILE A 108 3.58 4.62 9.47
N GLU A 109 4.23 5.15 10.52
CA GLU A 109 5.69 5.22 10.60
C GLU A 109 6.34 3.86 10.37
N SER A 110 5.87 2.80 11.02
CA SER A 110 6.36 1.44 10.85
C SER A 110 6.17 0.95 9.41
N TYR A 111 5.02 1.23 8.79
CA TYR A 111 4.81 0.90 7.38
C TYR A 111 5.84 1.56 6.45
N TRP A 112 6.18 2.83 6.68
CA TRP A 112 7.13 3.57 5.84
C TRP A 112 8.61 3.24 6.14
N THR A 113 8.96 3.05 7.42
CA THR A 113 10.36 2.89 7.86
C THR A 113 10.80 1.44 7.97
N GLN A 114 9.86 0.52 8.26
CA GLN A 114 10.11 -0.90 8.49
C GLN A 114 9.42 -1.78 7.42
N GLY A 115 8.66 -1.19 6.49
CA GLY A 115 8.01 -1.92 5.39
C GLY A 115 6.73 -2.68 5.79
N GLY A 116 6.30 -2.57 7.06
CA GLY A 116 5.09 -3.20 7.59
C GLY A 116 4.81 -2.76 9.02
N ALA A 117 3.57 -2.96 9.48
CA ALA A 117 3.16 -2.72 10.86
C ALA A 117 2.56 -4.00 11.46
N ILE A 118 2.89 -4.28 12.71
CA ILE A 118 2.44 -5.47 13.44
C ILE A 118 1.39 -5.00 14.44
N ASN A 119 0.24 -5.67 14.48
CA ASN A 119 -0.75 -5.43 15.52
C ASN A 119 -0.42 -6.31 16.74
N PRO A 120 0.06 -5.76 17.87
CA PRO A 120 0.41 -6.55 19.05
C PRO A 120 -0.81 -7.16 19.74
N ARG A 121 -2.03 -6.72 19.39
CA ARG A 121 -3.30 -7.19 19.93
C ARG A 121 -4.00 -8.21 19.02
N ALA A 122 -3.33 -8.68 17.96
CA ALA A 122 -3.90 -9.69 17.07
C ALA A 122 -4.19 -10.99 17.85
N THR A 123 -5.39 -11.54 17.67
CA THR A 123 -5.75 -12.81 18.31
C THR A 123 -5.02 -13.98 17.66
N GLU A 124 -4.90 -15.10 18.38
CA GLU A 124 -4.30 -16.33 17.84
C GLU A 124 -4.97 -16.76 16.53
N HIS A 125 -6.31 -16.61 16.43
CA HIS A 125 -7.04 -16.91 15.20
C HIS A 125 -6.64 -15.98 14.03
N GLN A 126 -6.48 -14.68 14.30
CA GLN A 126 -6.02 -13.71 13.29
C GLN A 126 -4.58 -13.99 12.87
N MET A 127 -3.71 -14.34 13.82
CA MET A 127 -2.32 -14.73 13.52
C MET A 127 -2.27 -16.03 12.71
N ASN A 128 -3.05 -17.04 13.07
CA ASN A 128 -3.13 -18.31 12.35
C ASN A 128 -3.68 -18.13 10.93
N ALA A 129 -4.69 -17.27 10.75
CA ALA A 129 -5.22 -16.93 9.43
C ALA A 129 -4.16 -16.22 8.56
N LEU A 130 -3.42 -15.26 9.13
CA LEU A 130 -2.31 -14.59 8.43
C LEU A 130 -1.20 -15.58 8.05
N MET A 131 -0.82 -16.48 8.96
CA MET A 131 0.17 -17.52 8.73
C MET A 131 -0.26 -18.48 7.62
N PHE A 132 -1.53 -18.89 7.63
CA PHE A 132 -2.10 -19.72 6.56
C PHE A 132 -2.02 -19.01 5.20
N GLN A 133 -2.44 -17.74 5.12
CA GLN A 133 -2.35 -16.96 3.89
C GLN A 133 -0.90 -16.81 3.39
N CYS A 134 0.04 -16.52 4.29
CA CYS A 134 1.45 -16.39 3.94
C CYS A 134 1.99 -17.73 3.41
N ARG A 135 1.63 -18.85 4.03
CA ARG A 135 1.99 -20.19 3.55
C ARG A 135 1.43 -20.47 2.15
N SER A 136 0.15 -20.19 1.90
CA SER A 136 -0.45 -20.38 0.56
C SER A 136 0.22 -19.48 -0.50
N GLN A 137 0.56 -18.24 -0.16
CA GLN A 137 1.29 -17.35 -1.07
C GLN A 137 2.72 -17.84 -1.34
N MET A 138 3.38 -18.44 -0.34
CA MET A 138 4.69 -19.07 -0.52
C MET A 138 4.61 -20.30 -1.43
N GLU A 139 3.57 -21.13 -1.30
CA GLU A 139 3.32 -22.26 -2.19
C GLU A 139 3.11 -21.81 -3.64
N LEU A 140 2.38 -20.70 -3.86
CA LEU A 140 2.28 -20.07 -5.18
C LEU A 140 3.63 -19.58 -5.71
N CYS A 141 4.48 -19.01 -4.85
CA CYS A 141 5.83 -18.62 -5.25
C CYS A 141 6.66 -19.84 -5.67
N GLN A 142 6.59 -20.95 -4.93
CA GLN A 142 7.26 -22.19 -5.32
C GLN A 142 6.75 -22.72 -6.67
N ALA A 143 5.44 -22.71 -6.91
CA ALA A 143 4.85 -23.13 -8.17
C ALA A 143 5.21 -22.21 -9.35
N ALA A 144 5.51 -20.93 -9.09
CA ALA A 144 5.91 -19.96 -10.10
C ALA A 144 7.42 -19.99 -10.44
N LYS A 145 8.21 -20.88 -9.82
CA LYS A 145 9.61 -21.09 -10.20
C LYS A 145 9.72 -21.48 -11.67
N GLY A 146 10.59 -20.77 -12.40
CA GLY A 146 10.75 -20.95 -13.85
C GLY A 146 9.73 -20.19 -14.70
N LEU A 147 8.65 -19.66 -14.11
CA LEU A 147 7.71 -18.74 -14.77
C LEU A 147 8.06 -17.27 -14.48
N ILE A 148 8.62 -17.00 -13.29
CA ILE A 148 9.05 -15.66 -12.83
C ILE A 148 10.56 -15.71 -12.56
N HIS A 149 11.27 -14.62 -12.88
CA HIS A 149 12.71 -14.44 -12.59
C HIS A 149 13.02 -14.75 -11.12
N ALA A 150 14.12 -15.46 -10.87
CA ALA A 150 14.50 -15.94 -9.54
C ALA A 150 14.56 -14.79 -8.52
N ASP A 151 15.26 -13.70 -8.81
CA ASP A 151 15.39 -12.55 -7.91
C ASP A 151 14.04 -11.87 -7.57
N HIS A 152 13.11 -11.77 -8.53
CA HIS A 152 11.78 -11.20 -8.28
C HIS A 152 10.93 -12.14 -7.42
N LEU A 153 11.04 -13.43 -7.68
CA LEU A 153 10.36 -14.45 -6.91
C LEU A 153 10.92 -14.53 -5.49
N GLU A 154 12.23 -14.40 -5.33
CA GLU A 154 12.91 -14.30 -4.04
C GLU A 154 12.48 -13.04 -3.28
N ALA A 155 12.46 -11.87 -3.93
CA ALA A 155 11.99 -10.64 -3.31
C ALA A 155 10.53 -10.79 -2.82
N LYS A 156 9.64 -11.38 -3.62
CA LYS A 156 8.26 -11.67 -3.22
C LYS A 156 8.20 -12.66 -2.05
N ALA A 157 8.98 -13.74 -2.10
CA ALA A 157 9.06 -14.74 -1.04
C ALA A 157 9.54 -14.14 0.28
N ARG A 158 10.56 -13.26 0.25
CA ARG A 158 11.06 -12.52 1.41
C ARG A 158 10.00 -11.62 2.02
N VAL A 159 9.20 -10.93 1.20
CA VAL A 159 8.06 -10.12 1.68
C VAL A 159 7.00 -10.99 2.35
N ILE A 160 6.67 -12.15 1.76
CA ILE A 160 5.68 -13.08 2.32
C ILE A 160 6.17 -13.65 3.66
N LEU A 161 7.45 -14.05 3.74
CA LEU A 161 8.05 -14.56 4.97
C LEU A 161 8.05 -13.50 6.08
N ALA A 162 8.50 -12.29 5.77
CA ALA A 162 8.53 -11.19 6.72
C ALA A 162 7.13 -10.88 7.27
N ARG A 163 6.10 -10.88 6.41
CA ARG A 163 4.70 -10.73 6.85
C ARG A 163 4.24 -11.85 7.78
N GLY A 164 4.57 -13.11 7.45
CA GLY A 164 4.22 -14.25 8.29
C GLY A 164 4.94 -14.23 9.64
N MET A 165 6.20 -13.82 9.65
CA MET A 165 7.03 -13.75 10.85
C MET A 165 6.78 -12.49 11.70
N GLY A 166 6.02 -11.52 11.18
CA GLY A 166 5.86 -10.22 11.82
C GLY A 166 7.18 -9.45 11.85
N GLU A 167 7.94 -9.50 10.77
CA GLU A 167 9.22 -8.81 10.63
C GLU A 167 9.19 -7.84 9.43
N ALA A 168 10.14 -6.91 9.40
CA ALA A 168 10.40 -6.07 8.24
C ALA A 168 10.98 -6.92 7.09
N PRO A 169 10.50 -6.78 5.84
CA PRO A 169 11.08 -7.52 4.72
C PRO A 169 12.50 -7.03 4.42
N VAL A 170 13.49 -7.86 4.72
CA VAL A 170 14.88 -7.64 4.30
C VAL A 170 15.01 -8.05 2.84
N LEU A 171 14.80 -7.07 1.96
CA LEU A 171 15.12 -7.18 0.54
C LEU A 171 16.60 -6.88 0.34
N ASP A 172 17.29 -7.71 -0.43
CA ASP A 172 18.65 -7.38 -0.87
C ASP A 172 18.55 -6.13 -1.78
N PRO A 173 19.13 -4.98 -1.40
CA PRO A 173 19.06 -3.77 -2.20
C PRO A 173 19.59 -3.97 -3.61
N LEU A 174 20.53 -4.91 -3.80
CA LEU A 174 21.16 -5.22 -5.09
C LEU A 174 20.27 -6.03 -6.02
N THR A 175 19.31 -6.82 -5.52
CA THR A 175 18.39 -7.64 -6.34
C THR A 175 17.09 -6.93 -6.69
N ARG A 176 16.90 -5.70 -6.17
CA ARG A 176 15.76 -4.85 -6.50
C ARG A 176 15.71 -4.61 -8.02
N PRO A 177 14.54 -4.79 -8.68
CA PRO A 177 14.41 -4.51 -10.11
C PRO A 177 14.77 -3.06 -10.44
N LEU A 178 15.64 -2.86 -11.43
CA LEU A 178 16.03 -1.57 -11.96
C LEU A 178 15.57 -1.43 -13.41
N TYR A 179 14.55 -0.60 -13.64
CA TYR A 179 14.07 -0.31 -14.99
C TYR A 179 14.91 0.80 -15.61
N THR A 180 15.27 0.65 -16.89
CA THR A 180 16.00 1.70 -17.63
C THR A 180 15.25 3.03 -17.65
N GLN A 181 13.92 3.02 -17.69
CA GLN A 181 13.11 4.24 -17.59
C GLN A 181 13.25 4.92 -16.23
N ASP A 182 13.26 4.15 -15.14
CA ASP A 182 13.35 4.70 -13.78
C ASP A 182 14.76 5.23 -13.50
N PHE A 183 15.80 4.54 -14.00
CA PHE A 183 17.16 5.06 -14.02
C PHE A 183 17.23 6.43 -14.73
N LEU A 184 16.64 6.54 -15.94
CA LEU A 184 16.65 7.78 -16.71
C LEU A 184 15.84 8.92 -16.08
N ARG A 185 14.77 8.62 -15.32
CA ARG A 185 14.03 9.64 -14.56
C ARG A 185 14.93 10.35 -13.54
N GLY A 186 15.89 9.64 -12.95
CA GLY A 186 16.87 10.22 -12.03
C GLY A 186 17.89 11.16 -12.68
N LYS A 187 17.93 11.25 -14.01
CA LYS A 187 18.91 12.07 -14.75
C LYS A 187 18.38 13.45 -15.18
N ASN A 188 17.28 13.93 -14.57
CA ASN A 188 16.70 15.26 -14.81
C ASN A 188 16.44 15.61 -16.30
N LEU A 189 16.01 14.63 -17.09
CA LEU A 189 15.73 14.82 -18.51
C LEU A 189 14.35 15.46 -18.74
N SER A 190 14.28 16.39 -19.70
CA SER A 190 12.98 16.82 -20.24
C SER A 190 12.23 15.65 -20.91
N ARG A 191 10.90 15.78 -21.03
CA ARG A 191 10.07 14.76 -21.72
C ARG A 191 10.56 14.46 -23.14
N LYS A 192 10.98 15.48 -23.88
CA LYS A 192 11.51 15.35 -25.26
C LYS A 192 12.82 14.57 -25.28
N GLN A 193 13.75 14.89 -24.38
CA GLN A 193 15.02 14.16 -24.25
C GLN A 193 14.77 12.71 -23.85
N MET A 194 13.89 12.45 -22.88
CA MET A 194 13.55 11.10 -22.44
C MET A 194 13.00 10.25 -23.58
N SER A 195 12.02 10.76 -24.35
CA SER A 195 11.44 10.04 -25.49
C SER A 195 12.49 9.71 -26.58
N SER A 196 13.39 10.65 -26.88
CA SER A 196 14.43 10.44 -27.91
C SER A 196 15.57 9.51 -27.47
N LYS A 197 15.94 9.51 -26.19
CA LYS A 197 17.13 8.80 -25.69
C LYS A 197 16.82 7.40 -25.15
N ALA A 198 15.62 7.16 -24.60
CA ALA A 198 15.31 5.92 -23.88
C ALA A 198 15.53 4.65 -24.72
N GLY A 199 15.10 4.64 -25.98
CA GLY A 199 15.26 3.48 -26.85
C GLY A 199 16.73 3.16 -27.17
N ILE A 200 17.56 4.18 -27.41
CA ILE A 200 18.99 4.00 -27.70
C ILE A 200 19.73 3.59 -26.43
N PHE A 201 19.41 4.21 -25.29
CA PHE A 201 19.98 3.86 -24.00
C PHE A 201 19.72 2.38 -23.67
N GLY A 202 18.48 1.91 -23.75
CA GLY A 202 18.14 0.51 -23.49
C GLY A 202 18.91 -0.49 -24.38
N LYS A 203 19.10 -0.17 -25.67
CA LYS A 203 19.92 -0.99 -26.57
C LYS A 203 21.39 -1.03 -26.16
N ARG A 204 21.95 0.11 -25.73
CA ARG A 204 23.35 0.19 -25.27
C ARG A 204 23.57 -0.53 -23.94
N VAL A 205 22.63 -0.40 -22.99
CA VAL A 205 22.67 -1.14 -21.72
C VAL A 205 22.57 -2.65 -21.98
N LYS A 206 21.68 -3.12 -22.86
CA LYS A 206 21.63 -4.54 -23.25
C LYS A 206 22.97 -5.03 -23.79
N ARG A 207 23.61 -4.25 -24.68
CA ARG A 207 24.92 -4.62 -25.25
C ARG A 207 26.01 -4.70 -24.17
N ALA A 208 26.11 -3.69 -23.32
CA ALA A 208 27.07 -3.67 -22.23
C ALA A 208 26.85 -4.81 -21.23
N TYR A 209 25.59 -5.20 -21.00
CA TYR A 209 25.24 -6.33 -20.15
C TYR A 209 25.74 -7.66 -20.75
N ILE A 210 25.49 -7.89 -22.04
CA ILE A 210 25.98 -9.08 -22.75
C ILE A 210 27.51 -9.14 -22.72
N GLU A 211 28.19 -8.02 -22.93
CA GLU A 211 29.64 -7.93 -22.88
C GLU A 211 30.20 -8.26 -21.49
N LYS A 212 29.56 -7.77 -20.43
CA LYS A 212 30.00 -8.00 -19.05
C LYS A 212 29.73 -9.42 -18.56
N TYR A 213 28.56 -9.97 -18.87
CA TYR A 213 28.08 -11.22 -18.25
C TYR A 213 28.00 -12.41 -19.23
N GLY A 214 28.28 -12.21 -20.51
CA GLY A 214 28.25 -13.27 -21.53
C GLY A 214 26.85 -13.82 -21.87
N ARG A 215 25.77 -13.20 -21.36
CA ARG A 215 24.39 -13.62 -21.56
C ARG A 215 23.46 -12.43 -21.81
N GLU A 216 22.32 -12.67 -22.47
CA GLU A 216 21.29 -11.64 -22.57
C GLU A 216 20.66 -11.34 -21.20
N PRO A 217 20.29 -10.07 -20.92
CA PRO A 217 19.45 -9.78 -19.78
C PRO A 217 18.12 -10.49 -19.96
N GLU A 218 17.62 -11.07 -18.87
CA GLU A 218 16.34 -11.76 -18.85
C GLU A 218 15.22 -10.77 -19.17
N LYS A 219 14.09 -11.28 -19.68
CA LYS A 219 12.95 -10.42 -20.02
C LYS A 219 11.81 -10.70 -19.06
N TYR A 220 11.05 -9.66 -18.73
CA TYR A 220 9.79 -9.82 -18.04
C TYR A 220 8.69 -9.00 -18.70
N ALA A 221 7.46 -9.46 -18.45
CA ALA A 221 6.24 -8.76 -18.77
C ALA A 221 6.11 -7.51 -17.89
N LEU A 222 6.13 -6.33 -18.51
CA LEU A 222 5.80 -5.05 -17.87
C LEU A 222 4.42 -4.60 -18.36
N ASP A 223 3.50 -4.45 -17.42
CA ASP A 223 2.18 -3.88 -17.68
C ASP A 223 2.28 -2.35 -17.73
N LEU A 224 1.99 -1.79 -18.89
CA LEU A 224 1.93 -0.35 -19.08
C LEU A 224 0.58 0.20 -18.60
N SER A 225 0.54 1.48 -18.25
CA SER A 225 -0.67 2.16 -17.77
C SER A 225 -1.85 2.16 -18.75
N ASN A 226 -1.61 1.78 -20.01
CA ASN A 226 -2.63 1.61 -21.05
C ASN A 226 -3.16 0.16 -21.16
N GLY A 227 -2.82 -0.72 -20.20
CA GLY A 227 -3.24 -2.12 -20.18
C GLY A 227 -2.47 -3.03 -21.14
N GLN A 228 -1.45 -2.52 -21.84
CA GLN A 228 -0.60 -3.33 -22.71
C GLN A 228 0.56 -3.94 -21.92
N THR A 229 0.74 -5.26 -22.02
CA THR A 229 1.93 -5.95 -21.52
C THR A 229 3.04 -5.92 -22.58
N ARG A 230 4.25 -5.49 -22.20
CA ARG A 230 5.43 -5.54 -23.07
C ARG A 230 6.55 -6.34 -22.43
N GLN A 231 7.27 -7.11 -23.24
CA GLN A 231 8.50 -7.77 -22.81
C GLN A 231 9.63 -6.74 -22.78
N VAL A 232 10.19 -6.48 -21.60
CA VAL A 232 11.31 -5.56 -21.42
C VAL A 232 12.48 -6.29 -20.75
N ASN A 233 13.71 -5.83 -21.02
CA ASN A 233 14.88 -6.39 -20.37
C ASN A 233 14.86 -6.04 -18.88
N GLY A 234 15.12 -7.04 -18.06
CA GLY A 234 15.28 -6.93 -16.63
C GLY A 234 16.73 -6.72 -16.24
N TYR A 235 16.89 -5.81 -15.30
CA TYR A 235 18.13 -5.50 -14.62
C TYR A 235 17.82 -5.36 -13.14
N THR A 236 18.85 -5.43 -12.31
CA THR A 236 18.73 -5.16 -10.88
C THR A 236 19.57 -3.95 -10.49
N GLU A 237 19.44 -3.49 -9.25
CA GLU A 237 20.29 -2.43 -8.70
C GLU A 237 21.79 -2.80 -8.72
N ALA A 238 22.13 -4.10 -8.72
CA ALA A 238 23.50 -4.58 -8.97
C ALA A 238 24.06 -4.14 -10.33
N ASP A 239 23.18 -3.91 -11.33
CA ASP A 239 23.53 -3.43 -12.65
C ASP A 239 23.55 -1.90 -12.77
N ARG A 240 23.22 -1.16 -11.70
CA ARG A 240 23.28 0.31 -11.71
C ARG A 240 24.65 0.84 -12.16
N PRO A 241 25.80 0.32 -11.71
CA PRO A 241 27.10 0.78 -12.18
C PRO A 241 27.29 0.61 -13.70
N LEU A 242 26.72 -0.45 -14.28
CA LEU A 242 26.74 -0.66 -15.73
C LEU A 242 25.89 0.39 -16.46
N MET A 243 24.71 0.71 -15.92
CA MET A 243 23.86 1.77 -16.48
C MET A 243 24.50 3.14 -16.37
N GLU A 244 25.18 3.45 -15.25
CA GLU A 244 25.96 4.67 -15.06
C GLU A 244 27.10 4.77 -16.07
N GLN A 245 27.88 3.70 -16.25
CA GLN A 245 28.94 3.66 -17.26
C GLN A 245 28.42 3.95 -18.67
N VAL A 246 27.31 3.32 -19.06
CA VAL A 246 26.67 3.56 -20.36
C VAL A 246 26.13 4.99 -20.47
N TRP A 247 25.60 5.54 -19.38
CA TRP A 247 25.12 6.91 -19.34
C TRP A 247 26.26 7.91 -19.55
N ASP A 248 27.34 7.76 -18.80
CA ASP A 248 28.49 8.67 -18.82
C ASP A 248 29.20 8.64 -20.18
N GLN A 249 29.37 7.44 -20.75
CA GLN A 249 30.07 7.27 -22.02
C GLN A 249 29.31 7.86 -23.22
N TYR A 250 27.98 7.86 -23.21
CA TYR A 250 27.20 8.14 -24.43
C TYR A 250 26.15 9.24 -24.29
N PHE A 251 25.85 9.71 -23.08
CA PHE A 251 24.71 10.60 -22.84
C PHE A 251 25.01 11.79 -21.92
N ALA A 252 25.98 11.69 -20.99
CA ALA A 252 26.27 12.73 -20.01
C ALA A 252 26.74 14.06 -20.62
N GLU A 253 27.63 14.03 -21.62
CA GLU A 253 28.14 15.22 -22.32
C GLU A 253 27.03 16.00 -23.07
N ILE A 254 26.00 15.30 -23.55
CA ILE A 254 24.93 15.88 -24.39
C ILE A 254 23.91 16.66 -23.54
N VAL A 255 23.85 16.45 -22.23
CA VAL A 255 22.90 17.15 -21.33
C VAL A 255 23.48 18.47 -20.81
N LYS A 256 24.80 18.65 -20.79
CA LYS A 256 25.45 19.93 -20.41
C LYS A 256 25.43 20.99 -21.52
N ALA A 257 25.15 20.61 -22.76
CA ALA A 257 25.20 21.49 -23.93
C ALA A 257 23.82 22.02 -24.40
N ALA A 258 22.75 21.77 -23.64
CA ALA A 258 21.37 22.19 -23.94
C ALA A 258 20.77 22.92 -22.74
#